data_AF-A0A428X2R8-F1
#
_entry.id   AF-A0A428X2R8-F1
#
_cell.length_a   1.000
_cell.length_b   1.000
_cell.length_c   1.000
_cell.angle_alpha   90.00
_cell.angle_beta   90.00
_cell.angle_gamma   90.00
#
_symmetry.space_group_name_H-M   'P 1'
#
loop_
_entity.id
_entity.type
_entity.pdbx_description
1 polymer ?
#
loop_
_entity_poly.entity_id
_entity_poly.type
_entity_poly.pdbx_seq_one_letter_code
_entity_poly.pdbx_strand_id
1 'polypeptide(L)'
;MHSYPAALHRTVMAVDVAGYNHPSRTMAHLREVHDGLWRVLRTTFAETGIPWDVCFVENTGDGAMFLLPPEIGKADLVAEFPARMHAELCRYNHVHAAEAQIRLRLALHAGEVAKGSHGSVSKAVSATFRMLEAPEAKSAQKESGADLALIASDLIYQDVVSQDPAADPRSYRRIPVKVKAGEHAAWAWLRLLGAPLAGIAVSATAPAVERVDRPLPFAALVEALLAITCVRNAESRRLLLEMFSRREIADAVPHQAEDRLHVIELARTCERYDGGLEELLATVRMLDPVSPQVEKLGAVIASRSAYGVR
;
A
#
# COMPACT_ATOMS: atom_id res chain seq x y z
N MET A 1 13.08 27.65 -34.88
CA MET A 1 13.53 27.21 -33.56
C MET A 1 12.40 26.38 -32.97
N HIS A 2 12.51 25.05 -32.95
CA HIS A 2 11.47 24.23 -32.32
C HIS A 2 11.63 24.39 -30.80
N SER A 3 10.69 25.09 -30.18
CA SER A 3 10.64 25.18 -28.72
C SER A 3 10.18 23.81 -28.21
N TYR A 4 11.11 23.03 -27.67
CA TYR A 4 10.75 21.83 -26.93
C TYR A 4 10.06 22.27 -25.63
N PRO A 5 9.00 21.56 -25.19
CA PRO A 5 8.42 21.79 -23.87
C PRO A 5 9.53 21.74 -22.81
N ALA A 6 9.47 22.63 -21.82
CA ALA A 6 10.45 22.65 -20.74
C ALA A 6 10.54 21.29 -20.05
N ALA A 7 11.75 20.89 -19.67
CA ALA A 7 11.93 19.77 -18.75
C ALA A 7 11.34 20.15 -17.40
N LEU A 8 10.63 19.21 -16.78
CA LEU A 8 10.05 19.39 -15.45
C LEU A 8 10.66 18.34 -14.52
N HIS A 9 10.95 18.77 -13.30
CA HIS A 9 11.39 17.88 -12.25
C HIS A 9 10.22 16.99 -11.82
N ARG A 10 10.36 15.67 -11.99
CA ARG A 10 9.32 14.68 -11.67
C ARG A 10 9.91 13.58 -10.79
N THR A 11 9.05 12.97 -9.98
CA THR A 11 9.37 11.67 -9.38
C THR A 11 9.14 10.60 -10.44
N VAL A 12 10.15 9.75 -10.65
CA VAL A 12 10.05 8.57 -11.49
C VAL A 12 9.90 7.36 -10.59
N MET A 13 8.81 6.61 -10.80
CA MET A 13 8.57 5.34 -10.14
C MET A 13 8.52 4.25 -11.20
N ALA A 14 9.30 3.19 -11.04
CA ALA A 14 9.25 2.03 -11.92
C ALA A 14 9.01 0.77 -11.11
N VAL A 15 8.17 -0.12 -11.63
CA VAL A 15 7.81 -1.39 -10.99
C VAL A 15 7.98 -2.50 -12.01
N ASP A 16 8.55 -3.62 -11.61
CA ASP A 16 8.54 -4.85 -12.41
C ASP A 16 8.18 -6.09 -11.58
N VAL A 17 7.75 -7.14 -12.27
CA VAL A 17 7.49 -8.45 -11.67
C VAL A 17 8.76 -9.29 -11.68
N ALA A 18 9.25 -9.63 -10.49
CA ALA A 18 10.40 -10.51 -10.35
C ALA A 18 10.11 -11.89 -10.95
N GLY A 19 10.95 -12.31 -11.90
CA GLY A 19 10.81 -13.60 -12.56
C GLY A 19 9.57 -13.71 -13.46
N TYR A 20 9.11 -12.61 -14.06
CA TYR A 20 7.91 -12.58 -14.92
C TYR A 20 7.83 -13.78 -15.89
N ASN A 21 8.91 -14.02 -16.64
CA ASN A 21 9.02 -15.09 -17.65
C ASN A 21 9.56 -16.43 -17.10
N HIS A 22 9.29 -16.76 -15.83
CA HIS A 22 9.76 -18.04 -15.26
C HIS A 22 9.19 -19.25 -16.03
N PRO A 23 10.00 -20.29 -16.35
CA PRO A 23 9.54 -21.40 -17.20
C PRO A 23 8.35 -22.21 -16.67
N SER A 24 8.04 -22.14 -15.37
CA SER A 24 6.85 -22.77 -14.79
C SER A 24 5.54 -22.02 -15.11
N ARG A 25 5.61 -20.79 -15.66
CA ARG A 25 4.45 -19.99 -15.99
C ARG A 25 3.94 -20.32 -17.39
N THR A 26 2.69 -20.74 -17.46
CA THR A 26 1.94 -20.88 -18.72
C THR A 26 1.42 -19.51 -19.15
N MET A 27 0.86 -19.39 -20.37
CA MET A 27 0.22 -18.14 -20.80
C MET A 27 -0.95 -17.73 -19.90
N ALA A 28 -1.67 -18.70 -19.31
CA ALA A 28 -2.72 -18.40 -18.34
C ALA A 28 -2.12 -17.77 -17.07
N HIS A 29 -1.00 -18.31 -16.57
CA HIS A 29 -0.30 -17.72 -15.41
C HIS A 29 0.22 -16.32 -15.72
N LEU A 30 0.81 -16.09 -16.91
CA LEU A 30 1.31 -14.76 -17.29
C LEU A 30 0.18 -13.73 -17.40
N ARG A 31 -0.98 -14.10 -17.94
CA ARG A 31 -2.14 -13.22 -18.02
C ARG A 31 -2.64 -12.86 -16.62
N GLU A 32 -2.74 -13.83 -15.72
CA GLU A 32 -3.18 -13.61 -14.34
C GLU A 32 -2.20 -12.70 -13.58
N VAL A 33 -0.89 -12.92 -13.73
CA VAL A 33 0.16 -12.06 -13.17
C VAL A 33 0.09 -10.64 -13.72
N HIS A 34 -0.16 -10.49 -15.03
CA HIS A 34 -0.28 -9.18 -15.67
C HIS A 34 -1.49 -8.40 -15.16
N ASP A 35 -2.67 -9.02 -15.14
CA ASP A 35 -3.91 -8.40 -14.63
C ASP A 35 -3.78 -8.11 -13.12
N GLY A 36 -3.12 -9.01 -12.39
CA GLY A 36 -2.79 -8.88 -10.99
C GLY A 36 -1.86 -7.70 -10.67
N LEU A 37 -0.82 -7.48 -11.47
CA LEU A 37 0.07 -6.32 -11.32
C LEU A 37 -0.73 -5.02 -11.39
N TRP A 38 -1.60 -4.86 -12.39
CA TRP A 38 -2.42 -3.66 -12.53
C TRP A 38 -3.44 -3.48 -11.40
N ARG A 39 -3.98 -4.60 -10.89
CA ARG A 39 -4.88 -4.60 -9.73
C ARG A 39 -4.16 -4.13 -8.46
N VAL A 40 -2.98 -4.69 -8.19
CA VAL A 40 -2.14 -4.30 -7.04
C VAL A 40 -1.77 -2.82 -7.14
N LEU A 41 -1.32 -2.36 -8.31
CA LEU A 41 -0.97 -0.95 -8.53
C LEU A 41 -2.16 -0.02 -8.29
N ARG A 42 -3.30 -0.26 -8.95
CA ARG A 42 -4.49 0.61 -8.79
C ARG A 42 -4.98 0.65 -7.34
N THR A 43 -5.02 -0.50 -6.68
CA THR A 43 -5.45 -0.59 -5.28
C THR A 43 -4.48 0.17 -4.37
N THR A 44 -3.16 0.05 -4.59
CA THR A 44 -2.14 0.77 -3.81
C THR A 44 -2.29 2.29 -3.97
N PHE A 45 -2.45 2.79 -5.19
CA PHE A 45 -2.68 4.22 -5.44
C PHE A 45 -3.95 4.72 -4.75
N ALA A 46 -5.05 3.96 -4.84
CA ALA A 46 -6.29 4.31 -4.18
C ALA A 46 -6.16 4.33 -2.65
N GLU A 47 -5.53 3.31 -2.05
CA GLU A 47 -5.33 3.23 -0.59
C GLU A 47 -4.37 4.31 -0.05
N THR A 48 -3.47 4.82 -0.89
CA THR A 48 -2.53 5.91 -0.53
C THR A 48 -3.05 7.31 -0.86
N GLY A 49 -4.21 7.41 -1.51
CA GLY A 49 -4.78 8.70 -1.92
C GLY A 49 -4.02 9.40 -3.05
N ILE A 50 -3.09 8.72 -3.72
CA ILE A 50 -2.36 9.28 -4.86
C ILE A 50 -3.28 9.20 -6.09
N PRO A 51 -3.66 10.33 -6.72
CA PRO A 51 -4.56 10.31 -7.86
C PRO A 51 -3.88 9.63 -9.05
N TRP A 52 -4.50 8.58 -9.57
CA TRP A 52 -3.95 7.78 -10.68
C TRP A 52 -3.95 8.58 -12.00
N ASP A 53 -4.99 9.36 -12.22
CA ASP A 53 -5.30 10.08 -13.45
C ASP A 53 -4.36 11.27 -13.73
N VAL A 54 -3.73 11.82 -12.69
CA VAL A 54 -2.74 12.90 -12.83
C VAL A 54 -1.32 12.36 -13.10
N CYS A 55 -1.12 11.05 -12.99
CA CYS A 55 0.17 10.41 -13.25
C CYS A 55 0.28 10.01 -14.73
N PHE A 56 1.44 10.25 -15.34
CA PHE A 56 1.74 9.57 -16.61
C PHE A 56 2.07 8.12 -16.30
N VAL A 57 1.47 7.18 -17.04
CA VAL A 57 1.65 5.74 -16.84
C VAL A 57 2.05 5.09 -18.17
N GLU A 58 3.11 4.29 -18.13
CA GLU A 58 3.59 3.51 -19.26
C GLU A 58 3.66 2.03 -18.89
N ASN A 59 3.06 1.18 -19.72
CA ASN A 59 3.13 -0.27 -19.57
C ASN A 59 4.44 -0.78 -20.19
N THR A 60 5.23 -1.51 -19.41
CA THR A 60 6.53 -2.06 -19.87
C THR A 60 6.45 -3.56 -20.18
N GLY A 61 5.25 -4.14 -20.17
CA GLY A 61 4.99 -5.56 -20.40
C GLY A 61 4.96 -6.36 -19.09
N ASP A 62 6.10 -6.44 -18.42
CA ASP A 62 6.27 -7.13 -17.12
C ASP A 62 6.21 -6.17 -15.92
N GLY A 63 5.84 -4.92 -16.16
CA GLY A 63 5.96 -3.83 -15.21
C GLY A 63 5.21 -2.58 -15.65
N ALA A 64 5.45 -1.49 -14.92
CA ALA A 64 4.93 -0.17 -15.23
C ALA A 64 5.90 0.93 -14.80
N MET A 65 5.91 2.04 -15.56
CA MET A 65 6.59 3.27 -15.19
C MET A 65 5.58 4.38 -14.96
N PHE A 66 5.80 5.15 -13.91
CA PHE A 66 5.01 6.32 -13.55
C PHE A 66 5.90 7.56 -13.51
N LEU A 67 5.39 8.66 -14.04
CA LEU A 67 5.91 9.99 -13.77
C LEU A 67 4.89 10.73 -12.91
N LEU A 68 5.25 10.93 -11.64
CA LEU A 68 4.38 11.57 -10.68
C LEU A 68 4.65 13.08 -10.67
N PRO A 69 3.59 13.90 -10.57
CA PRO A 69 3.73 15.33 -10.59
C PRO A 69 4.31 15.85 -9.25
N PRO A 70 4.91 17.06 -9.23
CA PRO A 70 5.63 17.56 -8.06
C PRO A 70 4.76 17.75 -6.81
N GLU A 71 3.44 17.81 -6.97
CA GLU A 71 2.44 17.88 -5.90
C GLU A 71 2.34 16.57 -5.10
N ILE A 72 2.81 15.44 -5.65
CA ILE A 72 2.82 14.17 -4.92
C ILE A 72 4.05 14.13 -4.00
N GLY A 73 3.77 14.07 -2.69
CA GLY A 73 4.76 13.96 -1.63
C GLY A 73 5.62 12.70 -1.80
N LYS A 74 6.94 12.88 -1.85
CA LYS A 74 7.86 11.74 -1.90
C LYS A 74 7.89 10.97 -0.57
N ALA A 75 7.56 11.62 0.54
CA ALA A 75 7.43 11.00 1.86
C ALA A 75 6.39 9.86 1.83
N ASP A 76 5.21 10.11 1.25
CA ASP A 76 4.15 9.10 1.12
C ASP A 76 4.61 7.90 0.27
N LEU A 77 5.42 8.15 -0.76
CA LEU A 77 5.97 7.11 -1.65
C LEU A 77 7.00 6.21 -0.98
N VAL A 78 7.70 6.68 0.05
CA VAL A 78 8.75 5.90 0.74
C VAL A 78 8.26 5.31 2.07
N ALA A 79 7.27 5.92 2.71
CA ALA A 79 6.70 5.47 3.98
C ALA A 79 5.47 4.57 3.77
N GLU A 80 4.37 5.13 3.25
CA GLU A 80 3.07 4.45 3.23
C GLU A 80 2.88 3.55 2.02
N PHE A 81 3.27 4.03 0.83
CA PHE A 81 3.07 3.32 -0.43
C PHE A 81 3.68 1.90 -0.45
N PRO A 82 4.92 1.66 0.02
CA PRO A 82 5.50 0.32 0.03
C PRO A 82 4.77 -0.62 1.00
N ALA A 83 4.30 -0.11 2.14
CA ALA A 83 3.56 -0.90 3.11
C ALA A 83 2.19 -1.34 2.56
N ARG A 84 1.48 -0.42 1.87
CA ARG A 84 0.20 -0.71 1.20
C ARG A 84 0.36 -1.68 0.04
N MET A 85 1.38 -1.46 -0.79
CA MET A 85 1.70 -2.37 -1.89
C MET A 85 2.02 -3.78 -1.38
N HIS A 86 2.82 -3.89 -0.32
CA HIS A 86 3.14 -5.18 0.29
C HIS A 86 1.89 -5.87 0.86
N ALA A 87 1.02 -5.15 1.57
CA ALA A 87 -0.22 -5.71 2.08
C ALA A 87 -1.12 -6.25 0.95
N GLU A 88 -1.19 -5.53 -0.16
CA GLU A 88 -1.97 -5.95 -1.32
C GLU A 88 -1.34 -7.14 -2.06
N LEU A 89 -0.01 -7.22 -2.13
CA LEU A 89 0.71 -8.41 -2.59
C LEU A 89 0.40 -9.62 -1.72
N CYS A 90 0.36 -9.47 -0.39
CA CYS A 90 -0.01 -10.57 0.50
C CYS A 90 -1.44 -11.07 0.22
N ARG A 91 -2.42 -10.16 0.05
CA ARG A 91 -3.81 -10.53 -0.27
C ARG A 91 -3.91 -11.20 -1.63
N TYR A 92 -3.23 -10.65 -2.64
CA TYR A 92 -3.13 -11.25 -3.97
C TYR A 92 -2.55 -12.66 -3.85
N ASN A 93 -1.35 -12.81 -3.31
CA ASN A 93 -0.62 -14.08 -3.28
C ASN A 93 -1.33 -15.16 -2.48
N HIS A 94 -2.09 -14.80 -1.44
CA HIS A 94 -2.81 -15.75 -0.60
C HIS A 94 -3.86 -16.58 -1.36
N VAL A 95 -4.48 -16.00 -2.39
CA VAL A 95 -5.58 -16.65 -3.13
C VAL A 95 -5.15 -17.17 -4.51
N HIS A 96 -3.86 -17.08 -4.84
CA HIS A 96 -3.32 -17.49 -6.15
C HIS A 96 -2.35 -18.66 -6.02
N ALA A 97 -2.32 -19.51 -7.05
CA ALA A 97 -1.33 -20.58 -7.19
C ALA A 97 0.09 -20.00 -7.27
N ALA A 98 1.10 -20.79 -6.87
CA ALA A 98 2.49 -20.34 -6.78
C ALA A 98 3.02 -19.73 -8.09
N GLU A 99 2.63 -20.25 -9.24
CA GLU A 99 3.01 -19.74 -10.56
C GLU A 99 2.38 -18.38 -10.89
N ALA A 100 1.20 -18.09 -10.32
CA ALA A 100 0.50 -16.83 -10.48
C ALA A 100 0.84 -15.80 -9.38
N GLN A 101 1.52 -16.20 -8.30
CA GLN A 101 1.96 -15.26 -7.26
C GLN A 101 2.94 -14.22 -7.80
N ILE A 102 2.84 -13.00 -7.26
CA ILE A 102 3.56 -11.82 -7.69
C ILE A 102 4.57 -11.43 -6.61
N ARG A 103 5.81 -11.17 -7.04
CA ARG A 103 6.80 -10.43 -6.26
C ARG A 103 7.26 -9.25 -7.09
N LEU A 104 7.36 -8.09 -6.47
CA LEU A 104 7.65 -6.83 -7.17
C LEU A 104 9.01 -6.26 -6.78
N ARG A 105 9.64 -5.56 -7.72
CA ARG A 105 10.68 -4.57 -7.40
C ARG A 105 10.12 -3.20 -7.74
N LEU A 106 10.29 -2.26 -6.83
CA LEU A 106 9.82 -0.88 -6.91
C LEU A 106 11.02 0.05 -6.81
N ALA A 107 11.32 0.80 -7.86
CA ALA A 107 12.40 1.79 -7.86
C ALA A 107 11.85 3.22 -7.84
N LEU A 108 12.47 4.07 -7.01
CA LEU A 108 12.13 5.48 -6.86
C LEU A 108 13.34 6.38 -7.10
N HIS A 109 13.17 7.32 -8.02
CA HIS A 109 14.15 8.37 -8.31
C HIS A 109 13.43 9.70 -8.63
N ALA A 110 14.18 10.79 -8.72
CA ALA A 110 13.65 12.07 -9.14
C ALA A 110 14.66 12.80 -10.03
N GLY A 111 14.17 13.56 -11.00
CA GLY A 111 15.01 14.34 -11.89
C GLY A 111 14.24 14.97 -13.03
N GLU A 112 14.99 15.59 -13.93
CA GLU A 112 14.43 16.29 -15.09
C GLU A 112 13.82 15.32 -16.12
N VAL A 113 12.59 15.61 -16.53
CA VAL A 113 11.87 14.87 -17.57
C VAL A 113 11.34 15.85 -18.60
N ALA A 114 11.82 15.71 -19.85
CA ALA A 114 11.31 16.45 -20.99
C ALA A 114 10.34 15.59 -21.80
N LYS A 115 9.33 16.23 -22.39
CA LYS A 115 8.42 15.56 -23.34
C LYS A 115 9.09 15.45 -24.71
N GLY A 116 9.31 14.23 -25.17
CA GLY A 116 9.78 13.92 -26.52
C GLY A 116 8.62 13.68 -27.50
N SER A 117 8.97 13.45 -28.77
CA SER A 117 8.00 13.12 -29.84
C SER A 117 7.38 11.72 -29.69
N HIS A 118 8.04 10.81 -28.97
CA HIS A 118 7.65 9.41 -28.80
C HIS A 118 7.75 8.94 -27.34
N GLY A 119 7.41 9.82 -26.38
CA GLY A 119 7.47 9.51 -24.95
C GLY A 119 8.35 10.50 -24.18
N SER A 120 9.00 10.04 -23.12
CA SER A 120 9.79 10.89 -22.23
C SER A 120 11.28 10.82 -22.54
N VAL A 121 11.96 11.96 -22.50
CA VAL A 121 13.42 12.05 -22.60
C VAL A 121 13.96 12.40 -21.22
N SER A 122 14.57 11.42 -20.54
CA SER A 122 15.07 11.63 -19.18
C SER A 122 16.21 10.68 -18.80
N LYS A 123 17.26 11.26 -18.23
CA LYS A 123 18.32 10.51 -17.54
C LYS A 123 17.81 9.88 -16.24
N ALA A 124 16.87 10.53 -15.56
CA ALA A 124 16.26 10.00 -14.35
C ALA A 124 15.46 8.72 -14.64
N VAL A 125 14.70 8.69 -15.73
CA VAL A 125 14.03 7.46 -16.20
C VAL A 125 15.04 6.35 -16.45
N SER A 126 16.11 6.64 -17.21
CA SER A 126 17.18 5.67 -17.48
C SER A 126 17.85 5.15 -16.20
N ALA A 127 18.12 6.02 -15.22
CA ALA A 127 18.71 5.65 -13.94
C ALA A 127 17.77 4.76 -13.11
N THR A 128 16.47 5.05 -13.11
CA THR A 128 15.45 4.28 -12.38
C THR A 128 15.40 2.82 -12.87
N PHE A 129 15.40 2.59 -14.19
CA PHE A 129 15.45 1.24 -14.74
C PHE A 129 16.78 0.53 -14.45
N ARG A 130 17.92 1.25 -14.46
CA ARG A 130 19.21 0.64 -14.05
C ARG A 130 19.20 0.19 -12.58
N MET A 131 18.48 0.90 -11.71
CA MET A 131 18.30 0.51 -10.32
C MET A 131 17.45 -0.76 -10.18
N LEU A 132 16.34 -0.89 -10.93
CA LEU A 132 15.57 -2.14 -11.00
C LEU A 132 16.44 -3.32 -11.48
N GLU A 133 17.34 -3.04 -12.42
CA GLU A 133 18.27 -4.01 -13.00
C GLU A 133 19.50 -4.32 -12.12
N ALA A 134 19.62 -3.71 -10.93
CA ALA A 134 20.77 -3.92 -10.05
C ALA A 134 20.88 -5.39 -9.63
N PRO A 135 21.98 -6.11 -9.97
CA PRO A 135 22.10 -7.54 -9.67
C PRO A 135 21.94 -7.86 -8.20
N GLU A 136 22.46 -6.99 -7.32
CA GLU A 136 22.39 -7.19 -5.88
C GLU A 136 20.95 -7.09 -5.34
N ALA A 137 20.11 -6.21 -5.91
CA ALA A 137 18.69 -6.16 -5.55
C ALA A 137 17.98 -7.46 -5.96
N LYS A 138 18.25 -7.95 -7.18
CA LYS A 138 17.67 -9.19 -7.69
C LYS A 138 18.09 -10.41 -6.86
N SER A 139 19.38 -10.54 -6.54
CA SER A 139 19.89 -11.63 -5.72
C SER A 139 19.32 -11.58 -4.30
N ALA A 140 19.38 -10.42 -3.65
CA ALA A 140 18.89 -10.27 -2.28
C ALA A 140 17.39 -10.54 -2.15
N GLN A 141 16.57 -10.10 -3.11
CA GLN A 141 15.15 -10.44 -3.12
C GLN A 141 14.93 -11.94 -3.32
N LYS A 142 15.68 -12.57 -4.24
CA LYS A 142 15.57 -14.01 -4.49
C LYS A 142 15.95 -14.83 -3.26
N GLU A 143 17.06 -14.48 -2.61
CA GLU A 143 17.61 -15.18 -1.44
C GLU A 143 16.71 -15.01 -0.21
N SER A 144 16.21 -13.79 0.02
CA SER A 144 15.30 -13.50 1.13
C SER A 144 13.88 -14.02 0.90
N GLY A 145 13.48 -14.28 -0.34
CA GLY A 145 12.09 -14.60 -0.66
C GLY A 145 11.12 -13.43 -0.49
N ALA A 146 11.61 -12.20 -0.35
CA ALA A 146 10.81 -11.00 -0.13
C ALA A 146 9.82 -10.73 -1.27
N ASP A 147 8.58 -10.41 -0.90
CA ASP A 147 7.50 -10.09 -1.85
C ASP A 147 7.70 -8.73 -2.51
N LEU A 148 8.34 -7.78 -1.83
CA LEU A 148 8.63 -6.45 -2.37
C LEU A 148 10.08 -6.03 -2.08
N ALA A 149 10.79 -5.60 -3.12
CA ALA A 149 12.08 -4.94 -3.00
C ALA A 149 11.95 -3.46 -3.40
N LEU A 150 12.13 -2.56 -2.44
CA LEU A 150 12.11 -1.12 -2.66
C LEU A 150 13.54 -0.60 -2.87
N ILE A 151 13.75 0.12 -3.96
CA ILE A 151 15.06 0.60 -4.41
C ILE A 151 14.99 2.11 -4.57
N ALA A 152 15.49 2.86 -3.59
CA ALA A 152 15.55 4.31 -3.65
C ALA A 152 16.90 4.77 -4.22
N SER A 153 16.90 5.81 -5.06
CA SER A 153 18.14 6.45 -5.47
C SER A 153 18.82 7.11 -4.27
N ASP A 154 20.13 7.35 -4.35
CA ASP A 154 20.85 8.05 -3.28
C ASP A 154 20.23 9.41 -2.94
N LEU A 155 19.80 10.17 -3.96
CA LEU A 155 19.06 11.43 -3.79
C LEU A 155 17.78 11.25 -2.96
N ILE A 156 16.91 10.31 -3.33
CA ILE A 156 15.66 10.04 -2.59
C ILE A 156 15.96 9.58 -1.17
N TYR A 157 17.01 8.79 -0.98
CA TYR A 157 17.37 8.32 0.35
C TYR A 157 17.84 9.47 1.25
N GLN A 158 18.77 10.29 0.78
CA GLN A 158 19.30 11.40 1.58
C GLN A 158 18.22 12.45 1.87
N ASP A 159 17.47 12.87 0.84
CA ASP A 159 16.57 14.02 0.98
C ASP A 159 15.19 13.67 1.55
N VAL A 160 14.77 12.41 1.47
CA VAL A 160 13.42 12.00 1.85
C VAL A 160 13.46 10.89 2.90
N VAL A 161 14.05 9.73 2.58
CA VAL A 161 14.02 8.57 3.49
C VAL A 161 14.68 8.92 4.81
N SER A 162 15.93 9.41 4.79
CA SER A 162 16.69 9.68 6.01
C SER A 162 16.10 10.78 6.91
N GLN A 163 15.22 11.61 6.34
CA GLN A 163 14.54 12.70 7.03
C GLN A 163 13.21 12.29 7.66
N ASP A 164 12.68 11.11 7.30
CA ASP A 164 11.38 10.62 7.76
C ASP A 164 11.50 9.26 8.49
N PRO A 165 11.32 9.23 9.83
CA PRO A 165 11.30 7.99 10.59
C PRO A 165 10.25 6.97 10.11
N ALA A 166 9.13 7.42 9.53
CA ALA A 166 8.08 6.53 9.01
C ALA A 166 8.55 5.75 7.77
N ALA A 167 9.56 6.27 7.04
CA ALA A 167 10.19 5.56 5.94
C ALA A 167 11.11 4.42 6.42
N ASP A 168 11.37 4.31 7.73
CA ASP A 168 12.25 3.30 8.35
C ASP A 168 13.65 3.25 7.68
N PRO A 169 14.48 4.31 7.80
CA PRO A 169 15.75 4.41 7.08
C PRO A 169 16.73 3.28 7.41
N ARG A 170 16.65 2.74 8.64
CA ARG A 170 17.53 1.66 9.12
C ARG A 170 17.29 0.33 8.42
N SER A 171 16.13 0.15 7.79
CA SER A 171 15.82 -1.03 7.00
C SER A 171 16.42 -1.00 5.58
N TYR A 172 17.02 0.13 5.18
CA TYR A 172 17.72 0.24 3.91
C TYR A 172 19.19 -0.11 4.05
N ARG A 173 19.73 -0.75 3.01
CA ARG A 173 21.16 -0.96 2.83
C ARG A 173 21.60 -0.44 1.47
N ARG A 174 22.79 0.15 1.41
CA ARG A 174 23.34 0.69 0.16
C ARG A 174 23.81 -0.44 -0.75
N ILE A 175 23.47 -0.36 -2.04
CA ILE A 175 23.84 -1.33 -3.08
C ILE A 175 24.44 -0.60 -4.31
N PRO A 176 25.36 -1.22 -5.06
CA PRO A 176 25.91 -0.64 -6.28
C PRO A 176 24.91 -0.80 -7.44
N VAL A 177 24.86 0.22 -8.30
CA VAL A 177 24.08 0.21 -9.54
C VAL A 177 25.04 0.21 -10.72
N LYS A 178 24.79 -0.66 -11.71
CA LYS A 178 25.62 -0.72 -12.91
C LYS A 178 25.52 0.60 -13.68
N VAL A 179 26.68 1.16 -13.98
CA VAL A 179 26.84 2.36 -14.82
C VAL A 179 27.54 1.99 -16.11
N LYS A 180 27.45 2.85 -17.13
CA LYS A 180 28.19 2.62 -18.38
C LYS A 180 29.70 2.69 -18.13
N ALA A 181 30.49 2.03 -18.97
CA ALA A 181 31.94 2.14 -18.89
C ALA A 181 32.38 3.61 -18.97
N GLY A 182 33.18 4.06 -18.01
CA GLY A 182 33.63 5.45 -17.89
C GLY A 182 32.72 6.37 -17.07
N GLU A 183 31.56 5.90 -16.60
CA GLU A 183 30.73 6.64 -15.62
C GLU A 183 31.21 6.34 -14.18
N HIS A 184 31.05 7.29 -13.28
CA HIS A 184 31.34 7.12 -11.86
C HIS A 184 30.41 6.07 -11.24
N ALA A 185 30.89 5.35 -10.23
CA ALA A 185 30.08 4.39 -9.49
C ALA A 185 28.79 5.05 -8.98
N ALA A 186 27.64 4.45 -9.29
CA ALA A 186 26.34 4.87 -8.80
C ALA A 186 25.86 3.92 -7.70
N TRP A 187 25.11 4.47 -6.75
CA TRP A 187 24.58 3.76 -5.60
C TRP A 187 23.07 3.94 -5.51
N ALA A 188 22.41 2.93 -4.96
CA ALA A 188 21.01 2.96 -4.56
C ALA A 188 20.87 2.36 -3.16
N TRP A 189 19.69 2.48 -2.58
CA TRP A 189 19.34 1.99 -1.26
C TRP A 189 18.22 0.97 -1.39
N LEU A 190 18.45 -0.22 -0.89
CA LEU A 190 17.55 -1.37 -0.97
C LEU A 190 16.89 -1.62 0.39
N ARG A 191 15.57 -1.72 0.40
CA ARG A 191 14.74 -2.23 1.49
C ARG A 191 13.95 -3.44 1.00
N LEU A 192 13.86 -4.49 1.82
CA LEU A 192 13.11 -5.71 1.50
C LEU A 192 11.91 -5.84 2.45
N LEU A 193 10.73 -6.15 1.90
CA LEU A 193 9.50 -6.37 2.64
C LEU A 193 8.94 -7.77 2.32
N GLY A 194 8.41 -8.45 3.34
CA GLY A 194 7.86 -9.80 3.19
C GLY A 194 8.91 -10.91 3.14
N ALA A 195 10.16 -10.64 3.52
CA ALA A 195 11.13 -11.70 3.74
C ALA A 195 10.64 -12.57 4.93
N PRO A 196 10.56 -13.91 4.80
CA PRO A 196 10.32 -14.77 5.95
C PRO A 196 11.40 -14.47 6.99
N LEU A 197 10.99 -14.26 8.24
CA LEU A 197 11.93 -14.06 9.34
C LEU A 197 12.89 -15.26 9.38
N ALA A 198 14.15 -15.04 9.00
CA ALA A 198 15.17 -16.06 9.09
C ALA A 198 15.34 -16.44 10.56
N GLY A 199 14.89 -17.65 10.93
CA GLY A 199 15.34 -18.32 12.14
C GLY A 199 14.70 -17.91 13.46
N ILE A 200 13.40 -17.59 13.51
CA ILE A 200 12.64 -17.93 14.72
C ILE A 200 12.05 -19.31 14.47
N ALA A 201 12.80 -20.35 14.83
CA ALA A 201 12.19 -21.63 15.15
C ALA A 201 11.27 -21.36 16.33
N VAL A 202 9.99 -21.07 16.05
CA VAL A 202 8.95 -21.05 17.07
C VAL A 202 8.81 -22.51 17.51
N SER A 203 9.61 -22.89 18.50
CA SER A 203 9.35 -24.08 19.29
C SER A 203 7.93 -23.92 19.81
N ALA A 204 7.04 -24.84 19.42
CA ALA A 204 5.67 -24.94 19.88
C ALA A 204 5.66 -25.31 21.37
N THR A 205 6.02 -24.34 22.19
CA THR A 205 5.67 -24.27 23.60
C THR A 205 5.02 -22.91 23.73
N ALA A 206 3.68 -22.92 23.61
CA ALA A 206 2.88 -21.73 23.78
C ALA A 206 3.20 -21.11 25.15
N PRO A 207 3.75 -19.89 25.22
CA PRO A 207 3.62 -19.14 26.44
C PRO A 207 2.16 -18.66 26.51
N ALA A 208 1.58 -18.74 27.69
CA ALA A 208 0.32 -18.08 27.98
C ALA A 208 0.47 -16.60 27.58
N VAL A 209 -0.34 -16.16 26.62
CA VAL A 209 -0.37 -14.78 26.16
C VAL A 209 -0.86 -13.93 27.33
N GLU A 210 0.05 -13.26 28.02
CA GLU A 210 -0.30 -12.08 28.79
C GLU A 210 -0.88 -11.07 27.81
N ARG A 211 -2.15 -10.71 28.04
CA ARG A 211 -2.85 -9.64 27.32
C ARG A 211 -2.05 -8.35 27.49
N VAL A 212 -1.31 -7.99 26.45
CA VAL A 212 -0.85 -6.63 26.27
C VAL A 212 -2.04 -5.88 25.69
N ASP A 213 -2.76 -5.18 26.55
CA ASP A 213 -3.81 -4.26 26.13
C ASP A 213 -3.13 -3.17 25.28
N ARG A 214 -3.38 -3.18 23.97
CA ARG A 214 -3.10 -2.10 23.02
C ARG A 214 -4.39 -1.90 22.23
N PRO A 215 -4.83 -0.66 21.97
CA PRO A 215 -6.07 -0.44 21.24
C PRO A 215 -5.95 -1.09 19.87
N LEU A 216 -6.99 -1.84 19.49
CA LEU A 216 -7.01 -2.49 18.18
C LEU A 216 -6.96 -1.44 17.07
N PRO A 217 -6.21 -1.70 15.98
CA PRO A 217 -6.03 -0.74 14.89
C PRO A 217 -7.38 -0.42 14.22
N PHE A 218 -7.53 0.78 13.66
CA PHE A 218 -8.76 1.23 12.98
C PHE A 218 -9.27 0.22 11.92
N ALA A 219 -8.35 -0.45 11.23
CA ALA A 219 -8.68 -1.51 10.28
C ALA A 219 -9.49 -2.64 10.93
N ALA A 220 -9.22 -3.01 12.19
CA ALA A 220 -9.97 -4.05 12.90
C ALA A 220 -11.41 -3.62 13.19
N LEU A 221 -11.66 -2.32 13.44
CA LEU A 221 -13.01 -1.77 13.58
C LEU A 221 -13.77 -1.86 12.25
N VAL A 222 -13.15 -1.45 11.15
CA VAL A 222 -13.76 -1.51 9.81
C VAL A 222 -14.08 -2.96 9.41
N GLU A 223 -13.16 -3.89 9.64
CA GLU A 223 -13.40 -5.32 9.37
C GLU A 223 -14.51 -5.90 10.27
N ALA A 224 -14.57 -5.50 11.54
CA ALA A 224 -15.65 -5.93 12.44
C ALA A 224 -17.01 -5.38 11.98
N LEU A 225 -17.06 -4.13 11.51
CA LEU A 225 -18.27 -3.53 10.94
C LEU A 225 -18.69 -4.22 9.63
N LEU A 226 -17.75 -4.46 8.71
CA LEU A 226 -18.04 -5.16 7.46
C LEU A 226 -18.44 -6.62 7.66
N ALA A 227 -18.07 -7.24 8.79
CA ALA A 227 -18.52 -8.58 9.14
C ALA A 227 -20.02 -8.66 9.49
N ILE A 228 -20.67 -7.52 9.76
CA ILE A 228 -22.08 -7.46 10.17
C ILE A 228 -22.96 -7.17 8.96
N THR A 229 -23.97 -8.01 8.73
CA THR A 229 -24.80 -7.97 7.52
C THR A 229 -25.53 -6.63 7.36
N CYS A 230 -26.10 -6.08 8.44
CA CYS A 230 -26.84 -4.82 8.40
C CYS A 230 -25.96 -3.58 8.15
N VAL A 231 -24.64 -3.69 8.36
CA VAL A 231 -23.67 -2.62 8.09
C VAL A 231 -23.08 -2.76 6.69
N ARG A 232 -22.81 -3.99 6.25
CA ARG A 232 -22.27 -4.28 4.91
C ARG A 232 -23.21 -3.85 3.79
N ASN A 233 -24.52 -4.12 3.93
CA ASN A 233 -25.50 -3.80 2.91
C ASN A 233 -25.87 -2.30 2.91
N ALA A 234 -25.84 -1.66 1.73
CA ALA A 234 -26.15 -0.24 1.57
C ALA A 234 -27.55 0.18 2.07
N GLU A 235 -28.58 -0.61 1.79
CA GLU A 235 -29.96 -0.30 2.18
C GLU A 235 -30.12 -0.41 3.70
N SER A 236 -29.58 -1.47 4.30
CA SER A 236 -29.60 -1.66 5.75
C SER A 236 -28.76 -0.61 6.49
N ARG A 237 -27.63 -0.18 5.90
CA ARG A 237 -26.79 0.89 6.45
C ARG A 237 -27.47 2.25 6.40
N ARG A 238 -28.31 2.50 5.39
CA ARG A 238 -29.14 3.71 5.34
C ARG A 238 -30.16 3.72 6.49
N LEU A 239 -30.85 2.60 6.72
CA LEU A 239 -31.77 2.46 7.85
C LEU A 239 -31.03 2.64 9.20
N LEU A 240 -29.83 2.07 9.32
CA LEU A 240 -28.98 2.26 10.49
C LEU A 240 -28.68 3.74 10.76
N LEU A 241 -28.31 4.53 9.73
CA LEU A 241 -28.09 5.97 9.86
C LEU A 241 -29.38 6.73 10.23
N GLU A 242 -30.53 6.28 9.75
CA GLU A 242 -31.83 6.85 10.12
C GLU A 242 -32.19 6.58 11.59
N MET A 243 -31.68 5.48 12.17
CA MET A 243 -31.91 5.08 13.57
C MET A 243 -30.93 5.68 14.58
N PHE A 244 -29.91 6.43 14.14
CA PHE A 244 -29.01 7.14 15.05
C PHE A 244 -29.80 8.15 15.88
N SER A 245 -29.56 8.16 17.19
CA SER A 245 -30.22 9.06 18.12
C SER A 245 -29.66 10.48 18.01
N ARG A 246 -28.36 10.62 17.73
CA ARG A 246 -27.67 11.89 17.48
C ARG A 246 -27.51 12.13 15.99
N ARG A 247 -28.34 13.06 15.47
CA ARG A 247 -28.31 13.47 14.06
C ARG A 247 -27.01 14.16 13.68
N GLU A 248 -26.33 14.85 14.61
CA GLU A 248 -25.03 15.47 14.32
C GLU A 248 -23.94 14.46 13.90
N ILE A 249 -24.06 13.19 14.31
CA ILE A 249 -23.14 12.13 13.88
C ILE A 249 -23.60 11.57 12.54
N ALA A 250 -24.88 11.22 12.40
CA ALA A 250 -25.42 10.60 11.20
C ALA A 250 -25.30 11.50 9.96
N ASP A 251 -25.65 12.78 10.10
CA ASP A 251 -25.62 13.75 8.99
C ASP A 251 -24.19 14.16 8.60
N ALA A 252 -23.23 13.93 9.49
CA ALA A 252 -21.82 14.20 9.25
C ALA A 252 -21.11 13.08 8.47
N VAL A 253 -21.76 11.92 8.24
CA VAL A 253 -21.19 10.80 7.47
C VAL A 253 -21.23 11.12 5.97
N PRO A 254 -20.08 11.29 5.28
CA PRO A 254 -20.07 11.50 3.85
C PRO A 254 -20.62 10.27 3.11
N HIS A 255 -21.54 10.50 2.18
CA HIS A 255 -22.05 9.44 1.32
C HIS A 255 -20.96 8.96 0.35
N GLN A 256 -20.80 7.65 0.25
CA GLN A 256 -19.90 6.99 -0.70
C GLN A 256 -20.65 5.93 -1.50
N ALA A 257 -20.39 5.86 -2.80
CA ALA A 257 -21.01 4.89 -3.70
C ALA A 257 -20.51 3.45 -3.45
N GLU A 258 -19.28 3.29 -2.97
CA GLU A 258 -18.71 1.99 -2.60
C GLU A 258 -19.00 1.67 -1.13
N ASP A 259 -19.53 0.48 -0.87
CA ASP A 259 -19.95 0.05 0.48
C ASP A 259 -18.81 0.11 1.50
N ARG A 260 -17.63 -0.36 1.13
CA ARG A 260 -16.47 -0.38 2.01
C ARG A 260 -16.02 1.04 2.38
N LEU A 261 -15.98 1.95 1.42
CA LEU A 261 -15.64 3.35 1.65
C LEU A 261 -16.70 4.04 2.53
N HIS A 262 -17.98 3.75 2.33
CA HIS A 262 -19.04 4.32 3.16
C HIS A 262 -18.94 3.83 4.62
N VAL A 263 -18.57 2.57 4.85
CA VAL A 263 -18.35 2.03 6.20
C VAL A 263 -17.11 2.65 6.87
N ILE A 264 -16.06 2.94 6.10
CA ILE A 264 -14.88 3.67 6.61
C ILE A 264 -15.29 5.08 7.07
N GLU A 265 -16.05 5.81 6.26
CA GLU A 265 -16.53 7.15 6.57
C GLU A 265 -17.48 7.17 7.78
N LEU A 266 -18.35 6.17 7.90
CA LEU A 266 -19.19 5.96 9.09
C LEU A 266 -18.33 5.76 10.35
N ALA A 267 -17.35 4.86 10.29
CA ALA A 267 -16.48 4.55 11.43
C ALA A 267 -15.63 5.76 11.86
N ARG A 268 -15.01 6.46 10.90
CA ARG A 268 -14.23 7.68 11.17
C ARG A 268 -15.09 8.80 11.74
N THR A 269 -16.31 8.95 11.23
CA THR A 269 -17.23 9.96 11.75
C THR A 269 -17.60 9.65 13.19
N CYS A 270 -17.95 8.39 13.50
CA CYS A 270 -18.25 7.97 14.87
C CYS A 270 -17.04 8.12 15.82
N GLU A 271 -15.80 7.93 15.34
CA GLU A 271 -14.58 8.18 16.16
C GLU A 271 -14.35 9.65 16.52
N ARG A 272 -14.87 10.59 15.73
CA ARG A 272 -14.66 12.04 15.97
C ARG A 272 -15.59 12.60 17.04
N TYR A 273 -16.62 11.85 17.42
CA TYR A 273 -17.60 12.28 18.42
C TYR A 273 -17.46 11.42 19.67
N ASP A 274 -17.42 12.07 20.83
CA ASP A 274 -17.41 11.37 22.13
C ASP A 274 -18.63 10.43 22.24
N GLY A 275 -18.37 9.16 22.52
CA GLY A 275 -19.42 8.14 22.59
C GLY A 275 -20.01 7.75 21.23
N GLY A 276 -19.47 8.20 20.10
CA GLY A 276 -20.02 7.95 18.76
C GLY A 276 -19.96 6.48 18.35
N LEU A 277 -18.89 5.77 18.71
CA LEU A 277 -18.77 4.33 18.46
C LEU A 277 -19.73 3.50 19.31
N GLU A 278 -19.97 3.90 20.55
CA GLU A 278 -20.90 3.26 21.47
C GLU A 278 -22.34 3.39 20.95
N GLU A 279 -22.70 4.54 20.39
CA GLU A 279 -23.99 4.75 19.74
C GLU A 279 -24.14 3.91 18.46
N LEU A 280 -23.09 3.85 17.63
CA LEU A 280 -23.07 2.97 16.47
C LEU A 280 -23.33 1.52 16.89
N LEU A 281 -22.63 1.03 17.92
CA LEU A 281 -22.82 -0.32 18.46
C LEU A 281 -24.24 -0.55 18.99
N ALA A 282 -24.81 0.42 19.70
CA ALA A 282 -26.18 0.33 20.20
C ALA A 282 -27.19 0.22 19.04
N THR A 283 -27.00 1.02 17.99
CA THR A 283 -27.87 1.01 16.80
C THR A 283 -27.75 -0.30 16.04
N VAL A 284 -26.52 -0.80 15.86
CA VAL A 284 -26.26 -2.12 15.27
C VAL A 284 -26.94 -3.23 16.07
N ARG A 285 -26.88 -3.20 17.41
CA ARG A 285 -27.54 -4.19 18.28
C ARG A 285 -29.07 -4.17 18.17
N MET A 286 -29.68 -3.03 17.82
CA MET A 286 -31.12 -2.98 17.57
C MET A 286 -31.50 -3.69 16.27
N LEU A 287 -30.66 -3.60 15.24
CA LEU A 287 -30.90 -4.22 13.93
C LEU A 287 -30.46 -5.69 13.87
N ASP A 288 -29.43 -6.06 14.63
CA ASP A 288 -28.87 -7.42 14.67
C ASP A 288 -28.54 -7.83 16.13
N PRO A 289 -29.56 -8.14 16.95
CA PRO A 289 -29.41 -8.33 18.39
C PRO A 289 -28.72 -9.64 18.81
N VAL A 290 -28.54 -10.61 17.90
CA VAL A 290 -28.03 -11.97 18.23
C VAL A 290 -26.95 -12.41 17.23
N SER A 291 -25.94 -11.58 17.03
CA SER A 291 -24.83 -11.86 16.13
C SER A 291 -23.48 -11.95 16.87
N PRO A 292 -22.73 -13.06 16.74
CA PRO A 292 -21.34 -13.16 17.22
C PRO A 292 -20.42 -12.07 16.66
N GLN A 293 -20.73 -11.56 15.47
CA GLN A 293 -20.01 -10.47 14.83
C GLN A 293 -20.27 -9.13 15.54
N VAL A 294 -21.48 -8.91 16.05
CA VAL A 294 -21.83 -7.74 16.86
C VAL A 294 -21.18 -7.78 18.25
N GLU A 295 -21.06 -8.96 18.87
CA GLU A 295 -20.28 -9.13 20.10
C GLU A 295 -18.79 -8.80 19.88
N LYS A 296 -18.23 -9.28 18.76
CA LYS A 296 -16.84 -8.99 18.38
C LYS A 296 -16.63 -7.50 18.12
N LEU A 297 -17.57 -6.82 17.46
CA LEU A 297 -17.54 -5.36 17.29
C LEU A 297 -17.54 -4.64 18.64
N GLY A 298 -18.36 -5.11 19.60
CA GLY A 298 -18.38 -4.58 20.95
C GLY A 298 -17.04 -4.70 21.68
N ALA A 299 -16.36 -5.84 21.56
CA ALA A 299 -15.02 -6.02 22.11
C ALA A 299 -13.99 -5.08 21.47
N VAL A 300 -14.08 -4.86 20.15
CA VAL A 300 -13.20 -3.93 19.43
C VAL A 300 -13.42 -2.50 19.90
N ILE A 301 -14.66 -2.05 20.04
CA ILE A 301 -14.99 -0.70 20.50
C ILE A 301 -14.56 -0.50 21.95
N ALA A 302 -14.85 -1.45 22.85
CA ALA A 302 -14.42 -1.37 24.25
C ALA A 302 -12.90 -1.28 24.39
N SER A 303 -12.15 -2.01 23.56
CA SER A 303 -10.68 -1.93 23.52
C SER A 303 -10.14 -0.58 23.04
N ARG A 304 -10.96 0.24 22.36
CA ARG A 304 -10.58 1.56 21.85
C ARG A 304 -10.99 2.67 22.80
N SER A 305 -12.18 2.57 23.41
CA SER A 305 -12.64 3.51 24.44
C SER A 305 -11.78 3.45 25.71
N ALA A 306 -11.20 2.28 26.04
CA ALA A 306 -10.24 2.14 27.14
C ALA A 306 -8.93 2.96 26.97
N TYR A 307 -8.61 3.38 25.74
CA TYR A 307 -7.42 4.19 25.42
C TYR A 307 -7.76 5.63 25.02
N GLY A 308 -9.04 5.94 24.82
CA GLY A 308 -9.54 7.26 24.43
C GLY A 308 -9.80 8.20 25.60
N VAL A 309 -9.00 8.14 26.69
CA VAL A 309 -9.08 9.13 27.77
C VAL A 309 -7.97 10.17 27.56
N ARG A 310 -8.30 11.23 26.82
CA ARG A 310 -7.99 12.65 27.09
C ARG A 310 -8.37 13.54 25.93
#